data_AF-A0A501PNH9-F1
#
_entry.id   AF-A0A501PNH9-F1
#
_cell.length_a   1.000
_cell.length_b   1.000
_cell.length_c   1.000
_cell.angle_alpha   90.00
_cell.angle_beta   90.00
_cell.angle_gamma   90.00
#
_symmetry.space_group_name_H-M   'P 1'
#
loop_
_entity.id
_entity.type
_entity.pdbx_description
1 polymer ?
#
loop_
_entity_poly.entity_id
_entity_poly.type
_entity_poly.pdbx_seq_one_letter_code
_entity_poly.pdbx_strand_id
1 'polypeptide(L)'
;MADIIKLPDNLISNDDRQKLESYGAHEIARGRATRFHWTESEQGDPLFEIYRGGAVEELVLQIGRHREQDEYYALDPSGQDLTSGSLDHVMAQLDRKLAWDHGES
;
A
#
# COMPACT_ATOMS: atom_id res chain seq x y z
N MET A 1 14.63 -21.31 25.13
CA MET A 1 13.32 -20.85 24.61
C MET A 1 13.38 -19.34 24.48
N ALA A 2 12.80 -18.82 23.40
CA ALA A 2 12.83 -17.44 22.89
C ALA A 2 14.14 -17.05 22.17
N ASP A 3 14.26 -17.51 20.92
CA ASP A 3 15.06 -16.80 19.91
C ASP A 3 14.27 -15.53 19.54
N ILE A 4 14.66 -14.41 20.13
CA ILE A 4 14.11 -13.09 19.78
C ILE A 4 14.78 -12.75 18.46
N ILE A 5 14.16 -13.19 17.36
CA ILE A 5 14.49 -12.73 16.02
C ILE A 5 14.39 -11.22 16.10
N LYS A 6 15.53 -10.54 16.10
CA LYS A 6 15.58 -9.10 15.89
C LYS A 6 14.92 -8.87 14.54
N LEU A 7 13.64 -8.50 14.53
CA LEU A 7 13.02 -8.01 13.30
C LEU A 7 13.93 -6.89 12.80
N PRO A 8 14.36 -6.91 11.54
CA PRO A 8 15.02 -5.75 10.96
C PRO A 8 14.11 -4.55 11.22
N ASP A 9 14.70 -3.41 11.55
CA ASP A 9 14.07 -2.10 11.74
C ASP A 9 12.81 -1.98 10.87
N ASN A 10 11.65 -2.37 11.43
CA ASN A 10 10.51 -2.76 10.60
C ASN A 10 9.78 -1.46 10.29
N LEU A 11 10.25 -0.79 9.24
CA LEU A 11 9.84 0.55 8.84
C LEU A 11 8.31 0.71 8.87
N ILE A 12 7.59 -0.35 8.53
CA ILE A 12 6.15 -0.48 8.74
C ILE A 12 5.92 -1.40 9.95
N SER A 13 5.23 -0.89 10.98
CA SER A 13 4.88 -1.69 12.15
C SER A 13 3.90 -2.81 11.78
N ASN A 14 3.87 -3.87 12.59
CA ASN A 14 2.96 -4.99 12.33
C ASN A 14 1.47 -4.58 12.32
N ASP A 15 1.10 -3.58 13.13
CA ASP A 15 -0.24 -2.99 13.14
C ASP A 15 -0.57 -2.29 11.81
N ASP A 16 0.35 -1.46 11.31
CA ASP A 16 0.21 -0.76 10.03
C ASP A 16 0.18 -1.74 8.84
N ARG A 17 0.98 -2.80 8.92
CA ARG A 17 0.95 -3.89 7.95
C ARG A 17 -0.43 -4.55 7.90
N GLN A 18 -1.00 -4.89 9.04
CA GLN A 18 -2.33 -5.49 9.13
C GLN A 18 -3.43 -4.54 8.61
N LYS A 19 -3.31 -3.23 8.84
CA LYS A 19 -4.21 -2.23 8.27
C LYS A 19 -4.13 -2.20 6.74
N LEU A 20 -2.93 -2.21 6.17
CA LEU A 20 -2.71 -2.24 4.73
C LEU A 20 -3.26 -3.52 4.09
N GLU A 21 -3.03 -4.68 4.72
CA GLU A 21 -3.59 -5.96 4.26
C GLU A 21 -5.12 -5.96 4.32
N SER A 22 -5.70 -5.41 5.40
CA SER A 22 -7.16 -5.26 5.53
C SER A 22 -7.72 -4.30 4.48
N TYR A 23 -7.01 -3.21 4.18
CA TYR A 23 -7.36 -2.27 3.12
C TYR A 23 -7.33 -2.94 1.75
N GLY A 24 -6.25 -3.65 1.41
CA GLY A 24 -6.15 -4.41 0.16
C GLY A 24 -7.27 -5.45 0.02
N ALA A 25 -7.57 -6.20 1.08
CA ALA A 25 -8.66 -7.16 1.08
C ALA A 25 -10.04 -6.49 0.89
N HIS A 26 -10.24 -5.32 1.48
CA HIS A 26 -11.46 -4.52 1.33
C HIS A 26 -11.65 -4.01 -0.11
N GLU A 27 -10.58 -3.53 -0.75
CA GLU A 27 -10.64 -3.09 -2.14
C GLU A 27 -10.85 -4.25 -3.12
N ILE A 28 -10.32 -5.44 -2.82
CA ILE A 28 -10.63 -6.67 -3.58
C ILE A 28 -12.10 -7.05 -3.42
N ALA A 29 -12.64 -7.00 -2.20
CA ALA A 29 -14.04 -7.31 -1.94
C ALA A 29 -15.01 -6.35 -2.66
N ARG A 30 -14.61 -5.09 -2.88
CA ARG A 30 -15.34 -4.10 -3.67
C ARG A 30 -15.18 -4.26 -5.19
N GLY A 31 -14.30 -5.15 -5.65
CA GLY A 31 -13.99 -5.33 -7.07
C GLY A 31 -13.13 -4.21 -7.67
N ARG A 32 -12.61 -3.29 -6.85
CA ARG A 32 -11.72 -2.20 -7.28
C ARG A 32 -10.27 -2.68 -7.47
N ALA A 33 -9.90 -3.75 -6.77
CA ALA A 33 -8.63 -4.45 -6.90
C ALA A 33 -8.86 -5.94 -7.14
N THR A 34 -7.84 -6.65 -7.63
CA THR A 34 -7.86 -8.11 -7.81
C THR A 34 -6.82 -8.81 -6.96
N ARG A 35 -5.73 -8.13 -6.64
CA ARG A 35 -4.65 -8.67 -5.79
C ARG A 35 -3.91 -7.55 -5.09
N PHE A 36 -3.36 -7.85 -3.92
CA PHE A 36 -2.29 -7.05 -3.31
C PHE A 36 -1.03 -7.90 -3.13
N HIS A 37 0.13 -7.24 -3.08
CA HIS A 37 1.42 -7.88 -2.87
C HIS A 37 2.33 -7.01 -2.01
N TRP A 38 3.20 -7.65 -1.24
CA TRP A 38 4.28 -6.98 -0.53
C TRP A 38 5.57 -7.19 -1.31
N THR A 39 6.20 -6.10 -1.70
CA THR A 39 7.52 -6.08 -2.33
C THR A 39 8.49 -5.24 -1.50
N GLU A 40 9.72 -5.12 -1.97
CA GLU A 40 10.77 -4.33 -1.35
C GLU A 40 11.28 -3.30 -2.36
N SER A 41 11.52 -2.06 -1.90
CA SER A 41 12.17 -1.02 -2.70
C SER A 41 13.63 -1.38 -2.99
N GLU A 42 14.30 -0.65 -3.90
CA GLU A 42 15.76 -0.79 -4.13
C GLU A 42 16.58 -0.58 -2.85
N GLN A 43 16.03 0.17 -1.88
CA GLN A 43 16.63 0.42 -0.57
C GLN A 43 16.31 -0.67 0.48
N GLY A 44 15.51 -1.69 0.12
CA GLY A 44 15.05 -2.74 1.03
C GLY A 44 13.85 -2.32 1.89
N ASP A 45 13.19 -1.21 1.57
CA ASP A 45 12.03 -0.73 2.32
C ASP A 45 10.76 -1.48 1.89
N PRO A 46 9.88 -1.87 2.83
CA PRO A 46 8.65 -2.58 2.49
C PRO A 46 7.69 -1.69 1.69
N LEU A 47 7.22 -2.23 0.57
CA LEU A 47 6.26 -1.61 -0.34
C LEU A 47 5.02 -2.48 -0.48
N PHE A 48 3.84 -1.85 -0.43
CA PHE A 48 2.55 -2.50 -0.58
C PHE A 48 1.95 -2.15 -1.95
N GLU A 49 1.86 -3.12 -2.83
CA GLU A 49 1.34 -2.95 -4.19
C GLU A 49 -0.08 -3.45 -4.30
N ILE A 50 -0.94 -2.67 -4.95
CA ILE A 50 -2.31 -3.08 -5.29
C ILE A 50 -2.43 -3.18 -6.80
N TYR A 51 -2.92 -4.32 -7.26
CA TYR A 51 -3.16 -4.64 -8.65
C TYR A 51 -4.65 -4.76 -8.92
N ARG A 52 -5.07 -4.40 -10.13
CA ARG A 52 -6.40 -4.64 -10.65
C ARG A 52 -6.33 -5.26 -12.03
N GLY A 53 -7.45 -5.84 -12.46
CA GLY A 53 -7.55 -6.48 -13.76
C GLY A 53 -7.55 -8.00 -13.66
N GLY A 54 -8.10 -8.63 -14.71
CA GLY A 54 -8.29 -10.08 -14.77
C GLY A 54 -7.12 -10.77 -15.48
N ALA A 55 -7.20 -10.88 -16.81
CA ALA A 55 -6.17 -11.55 -17.61
C ALA A 55 -4.86 -10.74 -17.74
N VAL A 56 -4.94 -9.42 -17.56
CA VAL A 56 -3.79 -8.52 -17.46
C VAL A 56 -3.90 -7.83 -16.11
N GLU A 57 -2.96 -8.14 -15.22
CA GLU A 57 -2.84 -7.47 -13.92
C GLU A 57 -2.11 -6.14 -14.13
N GLU A 58 -2.78 -5.04 -13.84
CA GLU A 58 -2.24 -3.69 -13.90
C GLU A 58 -2.00 -3.17 -12.48
N LEU A 59 -0.80 -2.65 -12.24
CA LEU A 59 -0.50 -1.95 -10.99
C LEU A 59 -1.38 -0.71 -10.90
N VAL A 60 -2.04 -0.53 -9.76
CA VAL A 60 -2.97 0.59 -9.52
C VAL A 60 -2.31 1.65 -8.67
N LEU A 61 -1.58 1.21 -7.66
CA LEU A 61 -0.86 2.05 -6.73
C LEU A 61 0.11 1.22 -5.91
N GLN A 62 1.07 1.91 -5.33
CA GLN A 62 2.07 1.34 -4.42
C GLN A 62 2.16 2.23 -3.19
N ILE A 63 2.18 1.66 -1.99
CA ILE A 63 2.25 2.38 -0.72
C ILE A 63 3.56 2.02 -0.03
N GLY A 64 4.36 3.02 0.31
CA GLY A 64 5.59 2.87 1.07
C GLY A 64 5.61 3.77 2.30
N ARG A 65 6.74 3.75 3.01
CA ARG A 65 7.03 4.69 4.08
C ARG A 65 8.43 5.26 3.89
N HIS A 66 8.57 6.58 4.01
CA HIS A 66 9.86 7.25 3.98
C HIS A 66 10.52 7.14 5.35
N ARG A 67 11.72 6.57 5.39
CA ARG A 67 12.50 6.44 6.62
C ARG A 67 12.94 7.78 7.21
N GLU A 68 13.30 8.73 6.35
CA GLU A 68 13.83 10.03 6.77
C GLU A 68 12.74 10.97 7.30
N GLN A 69 11.55 10.92 6.70
CA GLN A 69 10.43 11.81 7.04
C GLN A 69 9.41 11.15 7.98
N ASP A 70 9.57 9.85 8.27
CA ASP A 70 8.67 9.03 9.06
C ASP A 70 7.22 8.97 8.52
N GLU A 71 7.00 9.36 7.26
CA GLU A 71 5.68 9.46 6.63
C GLU A 71 5.41 8.34 5.63
N TYR A 72 4.14 7.97 5.47
CA TYR A 72 3.69 7.08 4.40
C TYR A 72 3.52 7.86 3.11
N TYR A 73 3.78 7.21 1.99
CA TYR A 73 3.59 7.78 0.67
C TYR A 73 2.90 6.76 -0.24
N ALA A 74 2.16 7.26 -1.23
CA ALA A 74 1.57 6.44 -2.26
C ALA A 74 2.02 6.90 -3.64
N LEU A 75 2.42 5.94 -4.47
CA LEU A 75 2.82 6.14 -5.84
C LEU A 75 1.75 5.59 -6.80
N ASP A 76 1.57 6.27 -7.91
CA ASP A 76 0.85 5.79 -9.09
C ASP A 76 1.67 4.70 -9.81
N PRO A 77 1.08 3.85 -10.69
CA PRO A 77 1.82 2.94 -11.56
C PRO A 77 2.97 3.58 -12.35
N SER A 78 2.88 4.90 -12.61
CA SER A 78 3.97 5.64 -13.26
C SER A 78 5.14 5.98 -12.33
N GLY A 79 5.07 5.60 -11.05
CA GLY A 79 6.04 5.97 -10.01
C GLY A 79 5.91 7.43 -9.54
N GLN A 80 4.82 8.10 -9.87
CA GLN A 80 4.57 9.48 -9.45
C GLN A 80 3.90 9.50 -8.07
N ASP A 81 4.39 10.35 -7.17
CA ASP A 81 3.78 10.56 -5.86
C ASP A 81 2.35 11.11 -6.01
N LEU A 82 1.40 10.36 -5.46
CA LEU A 82 -0.02 10.72 -5.42
C LEU A 82 -0.33 11.53 -4.16
N THR A 83 0.18 11.07 -3.03
CA THR A 83 -0.05 11.67 -1.72
C THR A 83 0.97 11.13 -0.72
N SER A 84 1.31 11.95 0.26
CA SER A 84 2.15 11.57 1.39
C SER A 84 1.57 12.08 2.71
N GLY A 85 1.94 11.45 3.83
CA GLY A 85 1.49 11.81 5.17
C GLY A 85 1.28 10.60 6.08
N SER A 86 0.29 10.67 6.97
CA SER A 86 -0.04 9.53 7.84
C SER A 86 -0.69 8.39 7.06
N LEU A 87 -0.53 7.14 7.52
CA LEU A 87 -1.15 5.96 6.88
C LEU A 87 -2.65 6.13 6.64
N ASP A 88 -3.39 6.62 7.64
CA ASP A 88 -4.82 6.92 7.53
C ASP A 88 -5.13 7.96 6.43
N HIS A 89 -4.32 9.02 6.36
CA HIS A 89 -4.46 10.06 5.34
C HIS A 89 -4.25 9.48 3.94
N VAL A 90 -3.18 8.71 3.76
CA VAL A 90 -2.86 8.06 2.49
C VAL A 90 -4.00 7.12 2.07
N MET A 91 -4.46 6.23 2.95
CA MET A 91 -5.57 5.31 2.65
C MET A 91 -6.87 6.06 2.31
N ALA A 92 -7.19 7.14 3.03
CA ALA A 92 -8.39 7.94 2.76
C ALA A 92 -8.35 8.66 1.40
N GLN A 93 -7.18 9.14 0.99
CA GLN A 93 -7.00 9.72 -0.36
C GLN A 93 -7.08 8.65 -1.44
N LEU A 94 -6.49 7.48 -1.21
CA LEU A 94 -6.52 6.37 -2.15
C LEU A 94 -7.92 5.78 -2.33
N ASP A 95 -8.71 5.62 -1.25
CA ASP A 95 -10.11 5.18 -1.35
C ASP A 95 -10.93 6.13 -2.24
N ARG A 96 -10.72 7.45 -2.09
CA ARG A 96 -11.38 8.45 -2.96
C ARG A 96 -10.91 8.33 -4.41
N LYS A 97 -9.61 8.15 -4.66
CA LYS A 97 -9.07 7.99 -6.02
C LYS A 97 -9.63 6.72 -6.68
N LEU A 98 -9.65 5.60 -5.97
CA LEU A 98 -10.19 4.33 -6.46
C LEU A 98 -11.70 4.41 -6.70
N ALA A 99 -12.45 5.05 -5.80
CA ALA A 99 -13.88 5.30 -6.00
C ALA A 99 -14.14 6.15 -7.25
N TRP A 100 -13.37 7.22 -7.44
CA TRP A 100 -13.54 8.12 -8.58
C TRP A 100 -13.17 7.44 -9.92
N ASP A 101 -12.08 6.67 -9.94
CA ASP A 101 -11.67 5.90 -11.11
C ASP A 101 -12.67 4.78 -11.46
N HIS A 102 -13.32 4.19 -10.45
CA HIS A 102 -14.36 3.18 -10.61
C HIS A 102 -15.76 3.76 -10.91
N GLY A 103 -15.90 5.09 -11.03
CA GLY A 103 -17.14 5.76 -11.40
C GLY A 103 -18.18 5.88 -10.28
N GLU A 104 -17.77 5.76 -9.02
CA GLU A 104 -18.64 6.02 -7.87
C GLU A 104 -18.68 7.55 -7.62
N SER A 105 -19.79 8.19 -8.01
CA SER A 105 -20.09 9.63 -7.82
C SER A 105 -21.20 9.85 -6.81
#